data_AF-A0A9E3L0E8-F1
#
_entry.id   AF-A0A9E3L0E8-F1
#
_cell.length_a   1.000
_cell.length_b   1.000
_cell.length_c   1.000
_cell.angle_alpha   90.00
_cell.angle_beta   90.00
_cell.angle_gamma   90.00
#
_symmetry.space_group_name_H-M   'P 1'
#
loop_
_entity.id
_entity.type
_entity.pdbx_description
1 polymer ?
#
loop_
_entity_poly.entity_id
_entity_poly.type
_entity_poly.pdbx_seq_one_letter_code
_entity_poly.pdbx_strand_id
1 'polypeptide(L)'
;MANSPSFKELKEIYFLLDLNFNKLFAACTTEEQRDRLRVSYVTARDNFFEAQNRVFQQNDPLVKKLTQDVKDAKEQISGMLSNLKQIVKVLDAVTAAVHLGSSLITLGSALL
;
A
#
# COMPACT_ATOMS: atom_id res chain seq x y z
N MET A 1 19.56 -5.21 0.97
CA MET A 1 18.63 -4.06 0.92
C MET A 1 17.92 -4.12 -0.43
N ALA A 2 16.60 -3.87 -0.53
CA ALA A 2 15.67 -4.38 -1.57
C ALA A 2 15.17 -5.85 -1.41
N ASN A 3 15.58 -6.56 -0.36
CA ASN A 3 15.13 -7.95 -0.06
C ASN A 3 14.51 -8.11 1.35
N SER A 4 14.14 -7.02 2.03
CA SER A 4 13.44 -7.15 3.32
C SER A 4 11.95 -7.46 3.11
N PRO A 5 11.30 -8.19 4.03
CA PRO A 5 9.85 -8.35 4.04
C PRO A 5 9.11 -7.01 3.93
N SER A 6 9.51 -6.00 4.73
CA SER A 6 8.90 -4.66 4.68
C SER A 6 8.97 -4.01 3.28
N PHE A 7 10.13 -4.07 2.62
CA PHE A 7 10.28 -3.55 1.27
C PHE A 7 9.39 -4.29 0.27
N LYS A 8 9.35 -5.62 0.38
CA LYS A 8 8.52 -6.47 -0.48
C LYS A 8 7.03 -6.09 -0.36
N GLU A 9 6.51 -5.93 0.85
CA GLU A 9 5.10 -5.62 1.05
C GLU A 9 4.73 -4.23 0.51
N LEU A 10 5.59 -3.22 0.72
CA LEU A 10 5.39 -1.87 0.16
C LEU A 10 5.41 -1.87 -1.37
N LYS A 11 6.36 -2.61 -1.96
CA LYS A 11 6.43 -2.83 -3.41
C LYS A 11 5.14 -3.48 -3.93
N GLU A 12 4.70 -4.55 -3.30
CA GLU A 12 3.54 -5.31 -3.78
C GLU A 12 2.23 -4.52 -3.65
N ILE A 13 2.05 -3.66 -2.64
CA ILE A 13 0.90 -2.74 -2.59
C ILE A 13 0.92 -1.79 -3.79
N TYR A 14 2.05 -1.13 -4.06
CA TYR A 14 2.14 -0.21 -5.19
C TYR A 14 1.80 -0.91 -6.51
N PHE A 15 2.42 -2.06 -6.79
CA PHE A 15 2.16 -2.80 -8.02
C PHE A 15 0.74 -3.37 -8.09
N LEU A 16 0.14 -3.75 -6.96
CA LEU A 16 -1.27 -4.15 -6.91
C LEU A 16 -2.18 -3.01 -7.39
N LEU A 17 -1.94 -1.79 -6.90
CA LEU A 17 -2.69 -0.61 -7.32
C LEU A 17 -2.41 -0.23 -8.76
N ASP A 18 -1.15 -0.27 -9.19
CA ASP A 18 -0.72 0.07 -10.56
C ASP A 18 -1.38 -0.83 -11.60
N LEU A 19 -1.31 -2.15 -11.40
CA LEU A 19 -1.91 -3.14 -12.29
C LEU A 19 -3.44 -3.03 -12.36
N ASN A 20 -4.09 -2.52 -11.31
CA ASN A 20 -5.55 -2.44 -11.22
C ASN A 20 -6.08 -1.00 -11.35
N PHE A 21 -5.22 0.00 -11.56
CA PHE A 21 -5.59 1.40 -11.44
C PHE A 21 -6.74 1.76 -12.37
N ASN A 22 -6.63 1.43 -13.65
CA ASN A 22 -7.67 1.73 -14.65
C ASN A 22 -9.00 1.06 -14.32
N LYS A 23 -8.97 -0.18 -13.79
CA LYS A 23 -10.16 -0.93 -13.40
C LYS A 23 -10.84 -0.29 -12.18
N LEU A 24 -10.05 0.07 -11.16
CA LEU A 24 -10.53 0.76 -9.96
C LEU A 24 -11.09 2.14 -10.30
N PHE A 25 -10.39 2.89 -11.17
CA PHE A 25 -10.79 4.21 -11.62
C PHE A 25 -12.11 4.18 -12.39
N ALA A 26 -12.28 3.22 -13.29
CA ALA A 26 -13.53 3.03 -14.03
C ALA A 26 -14.71 2.62 -13.13
N ALA A 27 -14.44 1.96 -12.00
CA ALA A 27 -15.46 1.59 -11.02
C ALA A 27 -15.86 2.76 -10.09
N CYS A 28 -15.05 3.82 -10.01
CA CYS A 28 -15.37 5.00 -9.21
C CYS A 28 -16.50 5.81 -9.87
N THR A 29 -17.58 6.05 -9.13
CA THR A 29 -18.79 6.73 -9.63
C THR A 29 -18.78 8.24 -9.39
N THR A 30 -17.93 8.74 -8.49
CA THR A 30 -17.81 10.18 -8.17
C THR A 30 -16.38 10.68 -8.35
N GLU A 31 -16.22 12.00 -8.49
CA GLU A 31 -14.86 12.60 -8.56
C GLU A 31 -14.10 12.41 -7.26
N GLU A 32 -14.75 12.55 -6.11
CA GLU A 32 -14.15 12.32 -4.80
C GLU A 32 -13.55 10.90 -4.66
N GLN A 33 -14.22 9.87 -5.19
CA GLN A 33 -13.69 8.51 -5.21
C GLN A 33 -12.45 8.40 -6.10
N ARG A 34 -12.46 9.05 -7.27
CA ARG A 34 -11.32 9.09 -8.19
C ARG A 34 -10.13 9.81 -7.58
N ASP A 35 -10.37 10.92 -6.88
CA ASP A 35 -9.33 11.66 -6.17
C ASP A 35 -8.74 10.84 -5.02
N ARG A 36 -9.57 10.18 -4.20
CA ARG A 36 -9.09 9.25 -3.18
C ARG A 36 -8.21 8.14 -3.76
N LEU A 37 -8.58 7.58 -4.92
CA LEU A 37 -7.78 6.56 -5.59
C LEU A 37 -6.44 7.13 -6.08
N ARG A 38 -6.44 8.30 -6.72
CA ARG A 38 -5.21 8.97 -7.19
C ARG A 38 -4.26 9.27 -6.04
N VAL A 39 -4.77 9.84 -4.94
CA VAL A 39 -3.99 10.13 -3.74
C VAL A 39 -3.38 8.84 -3.18
N SER A 40 -4.19 7.79 -3.01
CA SER A 40 -3.70 6.51 -2.49
C SER A 40 -2.63 5.89 -3.41
N TYR A 41 -2.81 5.99 -4.73
CA TYR A 41 -1.84 5.50 -5.71
C TYR A 41 -0.51 6.26 -5.62
N VAL A 42 -0.55 7.59 -5.57
CA VAL A 42 0.65 8.43 -5.44
C VAL A 42 1.37 8.12 -4.12
N THR A 43 0.66 8.05 -3.01
CA THR A 43 1.27 7.73 -1.72
C THR A 43 1.86 6.32 -1.69
N ALA A 44 1.21 5.32 -2.31
CA ALA A 44 1.77 3.97 -2.43
C ALA A 44 3.07 3.95 -3.25
N ARG A 45 3.08 4.67 -4.37
CA ARG A 45 4.26 4.83 -5.24
C ARG A 45 5.42 5.49 -4.48
N ASP A 46 5.12 6.57 -3.76
CA ASP A 46 6.12 7.33 -3.02
C ASP A 46 6.68 6.48 -1.85
N ASN A 47 5.82 5.76 -1.11
CA ASN A 47 6.25 4.77 -0.12
C ASN A 47 7.19 3.71 -0.74
N PHE A 48 6.85 3.15 -1.91
CA PHE A 48 7.71 2.18 -2.58
C PHE A 48 9.08 2.75 -2.96
N PHE A 49 9.13 3.94 -3.55
CA PHE A 49 10.39 4.58 -3.90
C PHE A 49 11.23 4.93 -2.67
N GLU A 50 10.60 5.47 -1.63
CA GLU A 50 11.30 5.78 -0.39
C GLU A 50 11.86 4.52 0.28
N ALA A 51 11.12 3.41 0.26
CA ALA A 51 11.55 2.14 0.82
C ALA A 51 12.87 1.61 0.21
N GLN A 52 13.21 1.99 -1.02
CA GLN A 52 14.49 1.60 -1.65
C GLN A 52 15.69 2.16 -0.90
N ASN A 53 15.52 3.31 -0.24
CA ASN A 53 16.55 4.03 0.50
C ASN A 53 16.41 3.86 2.02
N ARG A 54 15.60 2.89 2.48
CA ARG A 54 15.32 2.64 3.89
C ARG A 54 15.81 1.26 4.33
N VAL A 55 16.33 1.20 5.56
CA VAL A 55 16.68 -0.02 6.29
C VAL A 55 15.62 -0.25 7.36
N PHE A 56 14.91 -1.37 7.23
CA PHE A 56 13.88 -1.78 8.19
C PHE A 56 14.44 -2.83 9.12
N GLN A 57 14.53 -2.53 10.41
CA GLN A 57 15.05 -3.44 11.44
C GLN A 57 14.08 -4.62 11.64
N GLN A 58 14.28 -5.72 10.92
CA GLN A 58 13.33 -6.85 10.91
C GLN A 58 13.20 -7.57 12.25
N ASN A 59 14.10 -7.32 13.21
CA ASN A 59 13.98 -7.86 14.57
C ASN A 59 13.13 -6.98 15.50
N ASP A 60 12.86 -5.73 15.11
CA ASP A 60 12.01 -4.81 15.85
C ASP A 60 10.54 -5.32 15.80
N PRO A 61 9.88 -5.50 16.97
CA PRO A 61 8.50 -5.98 17.03
C PRO A 61 7.50 -5.09 16.29
N LEU A 62 7.69 -3.77 16.28
CA LEU A 62 6.82 -2.82 15.58
C LEU A 62 6.99 -2.93 14.06
N VAL A 63 8.23 -3.06 13.59
CA VAL A 63 8.50 -3.28 12.15
C VAL A 63 7.88 -4.59 11.68
N LYS A 64 8.02 -5.67 12.46
CA LYS A 64 7.37 -6.97 12.16
C LYS A 64 5.86 -6.84 12.11
N LYS A 65 5.26 -6.23 13.13
CA LYS A 65 3.81 -6.05 13.22
C LYS A 65 3.28 -5.24 12.04
N LEU A 66 3.85 -4.07 11.75
CA LEU A 66 3.40 -3.24 10.64
C LEU A 66 3.63 -3.92 9.29
N THR A 67 4.71 -4.67 9.12
CA THR A 67 4.91 -5.46 7.89
C THR A 67 3.80 -6.49 7.70
N GLN A 68 3.38 -7.17 8.78
CA GLN A 68 2.27 -8.11 8.74
C GLN A 68 0.93 -7.40 8.48
N ASP A 69 0.66 -6.27 9.15
CA ASP A 69 -0.57 -5.48 8.95
C ASP A 69 -0.67 -5.00 7.47
N VAL A 70 0.43 -4.58 6.86
CA VAL A 70 0.52 -4.20 5.43
C VAL A 70 0.22 -5.39 4.53
N LYS A 71 0.80 -6.56 4.84
CA LYS A 71 0.54 -7.80 4.10
C LYS A 71 -0.93 -8.21 4.15
N ASP A 72 -1.53 -8.21 5.34
CA ASP A 72 -2.93 -8.60 5.54
C ASP A 72 -3.87 -7.65 4.79
N ALA A 73 -3.60 -6.35 4.84
CA ALA A 73 -4.38 -5.35 4.11
C ALA A 73 -4.26 -5.53 2.58
N LYS A 74 -3.07 -5.87 2.07
CA LYS A 74 -2.87 -6.19 0.65
C LYS A 74 -3.64 -7.44 0.22
N GLU A 75 -3.63 -8.49 1.02
CA GLU A 75 -4.40 -9.72 0.77
C GLU A 75 -5.91 -9.44 0.77
N GLN A 76 -6.39 -8.61 1.70
CA GLN A 76 -7.77 -8.14 1.76
C GLN A 76 -8.16 -7.38 0.48
N ILE A 77 -7.35 -6.41 0.04
CA ILE A 77 -7.59 -5.67 -1.21
C ILE A 77 -7.66 -6.64 -2.40
N SER A 78 -6.71 -7.57 -2.48
CA SER A 78 -6.64 -8.55 -3.57
C SER A 78 -7.90 -9.40 -3.67
N GLY A 79 -8.46 -9.83 -2.53
CA GLY A 79 -9.75 -10.53 -2.47
C GLY A 79 -10.92 -9.68 -2.96
N MET A 80 -10.91 -8.38 -2.65
CA MET A 80 -11.97 -7.44 -3.07
C MET A 80 -11.94 -7.07 -4.55
N LEU A 81 -10.77 -7.13 -5.21
CA LEU A 81 -10.62 -6.77 -6.63
C LEU A 81 -11.46 -7.64 -7.59
N SER A 82 -11.89 -8.82 -7.14
CA SER A 82 -12.81 -9.69 -7.89
C SER A 82 -14.23 -9.13 -7.99
N ASN A 83 -14.66 -8.27 -7.06
CA ASN A 83 -16.01 -7.72 -6.99
C ASN A 83 -15.99 -6.21 -6.66
N LEU A 84 -15.91 -5.38 -7.70
CA LEU A 84 -15.84 -3.93 -7.56
C LEU A 84 -17.21 -3.25 -7.34
N LYS A 85 -18.31 -4.00 -7.13
CA LYS A 85 -19.62 -3.41 -6.82
C LYS A 85 -19.61 -2.58 -5.52
N GLN A 86 -18.64 -2.83 -4.65
CA GLN A 86 -18.45 -2.10 -3.39
C GLN A 86 -17.20 -1.22 -3.44
N ILE A 87 -17.04 -0.43 -4.52
CA ILE A 87 -15.84 0.40 -4.76
C ILE A 87 -15.45 1.25 -3.55
N VAL A 88 -16.41 1.81 -2.80
CA VAL A 88 -16.12 2.59 -1.58
C VAL A 88 -15.34 1.77 -0.55
N LYS A 89 -15.72 0.51 -0.30
CA LYS A 89 -15.00 -0.37 0.63
C LYS A 89 -13.61 -0.75 0.11
N VAL A 90 -13.47 -0.89 -1.20
CA VAL A 90 -12.15 -1.11 -1.82
C VAL A 90 -11.26 0.10 -1.57
N LEU A 91 -11.78 1.32 -1.78
CA LEU A 91 -11.03 2.55 -1.54
C LEU A 91 -10.68 2.74 -0.07
N ASP A 92 -11.56 2.37 0.87
CA ASP A 92 -11.27 2.40 2.31
C ASP A 92 -10.12 1.44 2.65
N ALA A 93 -10.16 0.20 2.14
CA ALA A 93 -9.10 -0.78 2.34
C ALA A 93 -7.76 -0.32 1.73
N VAL A 94 -7.80 0.24 0.52
CA VAL A 94 -6.62 0.82 -0.15
C VAL A 94 -6.04 1.97 0.65
N THR A 95 -6.88 2.91 1.10
CA THR A 95 -6.43 4.06 1.91
C THR A 95 -5.74 3.58 3.19
N ALA A 96 -6.35 2.63 3.90
CA ALA A 96 -5.80 2.08 5.13
C ALA A 96 -4.46 1.36 4.90
N ALA A 97 -4.37 0.52 3.87
CA ALA A 97 -3.14 -0.21 3.53
C ALA A 97 -1.99 0.74 3.20
N VAL A 98 -2.27 1.82 2.47
CA VAL A 98 -1.27 2.83 2.11
C VAL A 98 -0.82 3.63 3.33
N HIS A 99 -1.73 3.98 4.26
CA HIS A 99 -1.36 4.63 5.52
C HIS A 99 -0.52 3.72 6.45
N LEU A 100 -0.81 2.42 6.49
CA LEU A 100 0.05 1.45 7.17
C LEU A 100 1.44 1.41 6.53
N GLY A 101 1.50 1.45 5.19
CA GLY A 101 2.74 1.54 4.45
C GLY A 101 3.56 2.79 4.78
N SER A 102 2.92 3.96 4.83
CA SER A 102 3.57 5.21 5.24
C SER A 102 4.05 5.14 6.70
N SER A 103 3.27 4.53 7.59
CA SER A 103 3.69 4.31 8.98
C SER A 103 4.95 3.43 9.04
N LEU A 104 4.99 2.35 8.25
CA LEU A 104 6.16 1.47 8.16
C LEU A 104 7.41 2.22 7.64
N ILE A 105 7.24 3.13 6.67
CA ILE A 105 8.32 4.01 6.19
C ILE A 105 8.94 4.82 7.31
N THR A 106 8.13 5.38 8.22
CA THR A 106 8.65 6.19 9.33
C THR A 106 9.54 5.40 10.30
N LEU A 107 9.38 4.07 10.37
CA LEU A 107 10.24 3.19 11.16
C LEU A 107 11.52 2.78 10.43
N GLY A 108 11.59 3.00 9.12
CA GLY A 108 12.79 2.75 8.33
C GLY A 108 13.86 3.81 8.59
N SER A 109 15.09 3.38 8.87
CA SER A 109 16.25 4.30 8.93
C SER A 109 16.77 4.58 7.52
N ALA A 110 17.22 5.80 7.23
CA ALA A 110 17.83 6.09 5.94
C ALA A 110 19.13 5.28 5.75
N LEU A 111 19.42 4.83 4.52
CA LEU A 111 20.77 4.41 4.15
C LEU A 111 21.68 5.65 4.25
N LEU A 112 22.67 5.60 5.15
CA LEU A 112 23.78 6.55 5.21
C LEU A 112 24.83 6.21 4.15
#